data_AF-A0A2E1EGC4-F1
#
_entry.id   AF-A0A2E1EGC4-F1
#
_cell.length_a   1.000
_cell.length_b   1.000
_cell.length_c   1.000
_cell.angle_alpha   90.00
_cell.angle_beta   90.00
_cell.angle_gamma   90.00
#
_symmetry.space_group_name_H-M   'P 1'
#
loop_
_entity.id
_entity.type
_entity.pdbx_description
1 polymer ?
#
loop_
_entity_poly.entity_id
_entity_poly.type
_entity_poly.pdbx_seq_one_letter_code
_entity_poly.pdbx_strand_id
1 'polypeptide(L)'
;MDNFLPNGKATRVVGVLCTYCGREETPENPLTDDHVVARRFVPKGSLDNCWSVIVRACRQCNNAKSDLEDDISAITLLRASKARKLNRDCQTHAQRKVTNSTSRLTRKAIADSFVKDEVSGEILGGASVSFGFVGPPQIEPERVFKLAAMQLQAFYYLITFNSSIGRGSAIPGEICFVGEVDFADWGNRTIRAFADITRPWSTCLHGYGAQGFFRIIIRRQENDSAIRAFALEWNKSRRIVGFFGAPELMDAQAEGLPKLEWENAGPGLRFRVETPISEEDDILFDFD
;
A
#
# COMPACT_ATOMS: atom_id res chain seq x y z
N MET A 1 24.99 0.77 -8.09
CA MET A 1 24.81 1.12 -6.66
C MET A 1 23.75 0.19 -6.15
N ASP A 2 24.09 -0.68 -5.22
CA ASP A 2 23.10 -1.53 -4.58
C ASP A 2 22.22 -0.61 -3.74
N ASN A 3 21.00 -0.35 -4.22
CA ASN A 3 20.04 0.57 -3.59
C ASN A 3 19.40 -0.10 -2.36
N PHE A 4 20.24 -0.47 -1.40
CA PHE A 4 19.86 -1.01 -0.11
C PHE A 4 19.55 0.14 0.84
N LEU A 5 18.36 0.13 1.46
CA LEU A 5 18.05 1.07 2.53
C LEU A 5 18.77 0.61 3.81
N PRO A 6 19.80 1.36 4.29
CA PRO A 6 20.64 0.89 5.38
C PRO A 6 19.83 0.82 6.69
N ASN A 7 19.80 -0.37 7.31
CA ASN A 7 19.20 -0.56 8.63
C ASN A 7 19.80 0.40 9.66
N GLY A 8 18.96 0.83 10.62
CA GLY A 8 19.35 1.72 11.70
C GLY A 8 19.67 3.17 11.29
N LYS A 9 19.47 3.55 10.02
CA LYS A 9 19.76 4.92 9.56
C LYS A 9 18.55 5.56 8.88
N ALA A 10 18.37 6.84 9.16
CA ALA A 10 17.47 7.68 8.39
C ALA A 10 18.20 8.15 7.12
N THR A 11 17.66 7.79 5.95
CA THR A 11 18.09 8.34 4.66
C THR A 11 17.31 9.62 4.42
N ARG A 12 18.00 10.76 4.52
CA ARG A 12 17.41 12.08 4.29
C ARG A 12 17.76 12.59 2.89
N VAL A 13 16.74 12.81 2.08
CA VAL A 13 16.86 13.38 0.74
C VAL A 13 16.54 14.87 0.80
N VAL A 14 17.57 15.69 0.71
CA VAL A 14 17.46 17.16 0.76
C VAL A 14 17.23 17.70 -0.66
N GLY A 15 16.00 17.55 -1.14
CA GLY A 15 15.58 18.07 -2.44
C GLY A 15 15.24 19.57 -2.41
N VAL A 16 15.42 20.24 -3.55
CA VAL A 16 15.03 21.66 -3.75
C VAL A 16 13.59 21.84 -4.25
N LEU A 17 12.91 20.72 -4.55
CA LEU A 17 11.52 20.67 -4.99
C LEU A 17 10.70 19.80 -4.05
N CYS A 18 9.39 20.01 -4.01
CA CYS A 18 8.46 19.08 -3.36
C CYS A 18 8.53 17.73 -4.07
N THR A 19 8.85 16.69 -3.30
CA THR A 19 8.97 15.31 -3.78
C THR A 19 7.69 14.80 -4.46
N TYR A 20 6.51 15.26 -4.01
CA TYR A 20 5.22 14.75 -4.47
C TYR A 20 4.63 15.51 -5.65
N CYS A 21 4.85 16.83 -5.76
CA CYS A 21 4.24 17.66 -6.80
C CYS A 21 5.25 18.38 -7.70
N GLY A 22 6.56 18.26 -7.44
CA GLY A 22 7.62 18.86 -8.23
C GLY A 22 7.72 20.38 -8.13
N ARG A 23 6.89 21.04 -7.32
CA ARG A 23 6.90 22.51 -7.17
C ARG A 23 8.01 22.99 -6.25
N GLU A 24 8.53 24.18 -6.54
CA GLU A 24 9.46 24.92 -5.69
C GLU A 24 8.78 25.37 -4.38
N GLU A 25 9.61 25.73 -3.39
CA GLU A 25 9.10 26.30 -2.15
C GLU A 25 8.56 27.71 -2.37
N THR A 26 7.43 28.03 -1.73
CA THR A 26 6.90 29.40 -1.66
C THR A 26 6.68 29.79 -0.20
N PRO A 27 6.62 31.10 0.13
CA PRO A 27 6.33 31.55 1.50
C PRO A 27 5.02 30.97 2.07
N GLU A 28 4.00 30.80 1.23
CA GLU A 28 2.68 30.27 1.61
C GLU A 28 2.67 28.74 1.74
N ASN A 29 3.60 28.05 1.08
CA ASN A 29 3.67 26.59 1.02
C ASN A 29 5.11 26.09 1.12
N PRO A 30 5.79 26.31 2.26
CA PRO A 30 7.19 25.97 2.42
C PRO A 30 7.42 24.46 2.34
N LEU A 31 8.64 24.06 1.98
CA LEU A 31 9.06 22.66 2.04
C LEU A 31 9.33 22.27 3.49
N THR A 32 8.70 21.20 3.96
CA THR A 32 8.94 20.58 5.26
C THR A 32 9.52 19.18 5.08
N ASP A 33 10.06 18.63 6.17
CA ASP A 33 10.44 17.22 6.20
C ASP A 33 9.19 16.35 6.27
N ASP A 34 9.13 15.33 5.44
CA ASP A 34 8.12 14.29 5.50
C ASP A 34 8.78 12.92 5.60
N HIS A 35 8.25 12.10 6.52
CA HIS A 35 8.60 10.68 6.60
C HIS A 35 7.79 9.94 5.56
N VAL A 36 8.43 9.34 4.55
CA VAL A 36 7.74 8.62 3.46
C VAL A 36 6.75 7.58 4.01
N VAL A 37 7.14 6.92 5.09
CA VAL A 37 6.25 6.15 5.95
C VAL A 37 6.16 6.85 7.29
N ALA A 38 5.02 7.47 7.62
CA ALA A 38 4.91 8.21 8.87
C ALA A 38 5.10 7.31 10.09
N ARG A 39 5.66 7.87 11.17
CA ARG A 39 5.91 7.13 12.43
C ARG A 39 4.63 6.57 13.06
N ARG A 40 3.48 7.18 12.78
CA ARG A 40 2.15 6.73 13.23
C ARG A 40 1.47 5.77 12.24
N PHE A 41 2.04 5.56 11.06
CA PHE A 41 1.49 4.63 10.06
C PHE A 41 1.68 3.17 10.49
N VAL A 42 2.77 2.90 11.22
CA VAL A 42 3.16 1.58 11.75
C VAL A 42 3.11 1.57 13.28
N PRO A 43 3.24 0.42 13.96
CA PRO A 43 3.21 0.38 15.42
C PRO A 43 4.32 1.21 16.06
N LYS A 44 4.05 1.79 17.24
CA LYS A 44 5.04 2.55 18.00
C LYS A 44 6.25 1.66 18.32
N GLY A 45 7.46 2.18 18.11
CA GLY A 45 8.72 1.46 18.33
C GLY A 45 9.11 0.50 17.20
N SER A 46 8.21 0.21 16.24
CA SER A 46 8.54 -0.70 15.13
C SER A 46 9.62 -0.13 14.21
N LEU A 47 9.76 1.20 14.13
CA LEU A 47 10.81 1.88 13.37
C LEU A 47 12.14 1.97 14.11
N ASP A 48 12.23 1.51 15.36
CA ASP A 48 13.47 1.57 16.13
C ASP A 48 14.52 0.69 15.46
N ASN A 49 15.71 1.26 15.21
CA ASN A 49 16.80 0.62 14.46
C ASN A 49 16.44 0.13 13.04
N CYS A 50 15.31 0.58 12.48
CA CYS A 50 14.95 0.33 11.08
C CYS A 50 15.41 1.50 10.20
N TRP A 51 15.51 1.25 8.89
CA TRP A 51 15.66 2.36 7.95
C TRP A 51 14.41 3.26 7.98
N SER A 52 14.60 4.52 7.66
CA SER A 52 13.50 5.45 7.34
C SER A 52 13.94 6.38 6.23
N VAL A 53 13.00 6.74 5.36
CA VAL A 53 13.26 7.73 4.29
C VAL A 53 12.56 9.03 4.66
N ILE A 54 13.31 10.11 4.64
CA ILE A 54 12.81 11.47 4.91
C ILE A 54 13.06 12.30 3.65
N VAL A 55 12.01 12.89 3.11
CA VAL A 55 12.06 13.71 1.89
C VAL A 55 11.56 15.13 2.17
N ARG A 56 11.81 16.05 1.23
CA ARG A 56 11.22 17.40 1.29
C ARG A 56 9.89 17.41 0.54
N ALA A 57 8.85 17.88 1.21
CA ALA A 57 7.50 18.01 0.66
C ALA A 57 6.90 19.35 1.02
N CYS A 58 6.12 19.95 0.11
CA CYS A 58 5.38 21.17 0.45
C CYS A 58 4.30 20.84 1.48
N ARG A 59 3.93 21.82 2.31
CA ARG A 59 2.93 21.67 3.38
C ARG A 59 1.62 21.05 2.89
N GLN A 60 1.14 21.45 1.70
CA GLN A 60 -0.08 20.89 1.11
C GLN A 60 0.01 19.38 0.86
N CYS A 61 1.08 18.91 0.20
CA CYS A 61 1.26 17.49 -0.07
C CYS A 61 1.51 16.69 1.21
N ASN A 62 2.29 17.23 2.15
CA ASN A 62 2.53 16.59 3.44
C ASN A 62 1.22 16.41 4.23
N ASN A 63 0.38 17.44 4.31
CA ASN A 63 -0.95 17.35 4.92
C ASN A 63 -1.87 16.35 4.21
N ALA A 64 -1.89 16.35 2.87
CA ALA A 64 -2.70 15.42 2.09
C ALA A 64 -2.28 13.96 2.31
N LYS A 65 -0.97 13.70 2.40
CA LYS A 65 -0.44 12.37 2.75
C LYS A 65 -0.82 12.00 4.18
N SER A 66 -0.65 12.91 5.14
CA SER A 66 -1.00 12.64 6.54
C SER A 66 -2.49 12.34 6.72
N ASP A 67 -3.38 12.97 5.93
CA ASP A 67 -4.81 12.65 5.92
C ASP A 67 -5.06 11.23 5.41
N LEU A 68 -4.39 10.81 4.32
CA LEU A 68 -4.47 9.45 3.80
C LEU A 68 -3.93 8.42 4.80
N GLU A 69 -2.80 8.73 5.44
CA GLU A 69 -2.17 7.81 6.39
C GLU A 69 -3.02 7.55 7.63
N ASP A 70 -3.85 8.50 8.08
CA ASP A 70 -4.61 8.38 9.34
C ASP A 70 -5.56 7.18 9.35
N ASP A 71 -6.53 7.14 8.43
CA ASP A 71 -7.53 6.07 8.38
C ASP A 71 -6.98 4.77 7.79
N ILE A 72 -6.13 4.87 6.76
CA ILE A 72 -5.50 3.71 6.13
C ILE A 72 -4.69 2.90 7.15
N SER A 73 -3.84 3.57 7.95
CA SER A 73 -3.05 2.84 8.95
C SER A 73 -3.89 2.30 10.09
N ALA A 74 -4.94 2.99 10.50
CA ALA A 74 -5.85 2.51 11.54
C ALA A 74 -6.55 1.21 11.11
N ILE A 75 -7.08 1.17 9.89
CA ILE A 75 -7.80 0.00 9.35
C ILE A 75 -6.82 -1.15 9.08
N THR A 76 -5.68 -0.88 8.44
CA THR A 76 -4.68 -1.93 8.15
C THR A 76 -4.08 -2.52 9.43
N LEU A 77 -3.80 -1.72 10.47
CA LEU A 77 -3.35 -2.23 11.77
C LEU A 77 -4.42 -3.06 12.48
N LEU A 78 -5.69 -2.64 12.44
CA LEU A 78 -6.79 -3.41 13.02
C LEU A 78 -6.92 -4.78 12.35
N ARG A 79 -6.81 -4.83 11.02
CA ARG A 79 -6.85 -6.09 10.25
C ARG A 79 -5.67 -6.99 10.60
N ALA A 80 -4.46 -6.43 10.65
CA ALA A 80 -3.25 -7.16 11.02
C ALA A 80 -3.34 -7.74 12.44
N SER A 81 -3.81 -6.94 13.39
CA SER A 81 -4.01 -7.30 14.79
C SER A 81 -4.87 -8.56 14.94
N LYS A 82 -5.95 -8.66 14.14
CA LYS A 82 -6.86 -9.81 14.12
C LYS A 82 -6.30 -11.00 13.35
N ALA A 83 -5.83 -10.78 12.13
CA ALA A 83 -5.43 -11.85 11.22
C ALA A 83 -4.11 -12.53 11.63
N ARG A 84 -3.14 -11.75 12.12
CA ARG A 84 -1.78 -12.23 12.41
C ARG A 84 -1.47 -12.40 13.89
N LYS A 85 -2.47 -12.25 14.77
CA LYS A 85 -2.34 -12.34 16.23
C LYS A 85 -1.11 -11.57 16.73
N LEU A 86 -1.02 -10.29 16.35
CA LEU A 86 0.09 -9.44 16.76
C LEU A 86 0.27 -9.41 18.28
N ASN A 87 1.45 -9.03 18.77
CA ASN A 87 1.67 -8.89 20.21
C ASN A 87 0.69 -7.88 20.85
N ARG A 88 0.50 -7.99 22.17
CA ARG A 88 -0.49 -7.21 22.92
C ARG A 88 -0.30 -5.69 22.77
N ASP A 89 0.93 -5.22 22.65
CA ASP A 89 1.24 -3.80 22.49
C ASP A 89 0.77 -3.28 21.12
N CYS A 90 1.03 -4.04 20.05
CA CYS A 90 0.52 -3.73 18.72
C CYS A 90 -1.01 -3.75 18.69
N GLN A 91 -1.64 -4.74 19.33
CA GLN A 91 -3.10 -4.83 19.42
C GLN A 91 -3.69 -3.61 20.15
N THR A 92 -3.10 -3.25 21.29
CA THR A 92 -3.51 -2.08 22.08
C THR A 92 -3.36 -0.79 21.30
N HIS A 93 -2.25 -0.64 20.56
CA HIS A 93 -2.04 0.52 19.70
C HIS A 93 -3.05 0.58 18.56
N ALA A 94 -3.30 -0.54 17.86
CA ALA A 94 -4.31 -0.63 16.82
C ALA A 94 -5.70 -0.24 17.35
N GLN A 95 -6.07 -0.73 18.54
CA GLN A 95 -7.34 -0.40 19.17
C GLN A 95 -7.46 1.08 19.53
N ARG A 96 -6.40 1.67 20.12
CA ARG A 96 -6.38 3.11 20.41
C ARG A 96 -6.50 3.94 19.14
N LYS A 97 -5.88 3.50 18.05
CA LYS A 97 -5.89 4.22 16.79
C LYS A 97 -7.28 4.23 16.15
N VAL A 98 -7.99 3.10 16.12
CA VAL A 98 -9.34 3.05 15.54
C VAL A 98 -10.38 3.85 16.32
N THR A 99 -10.15 4.12 17.61
CA THR A 99 -10.99 5.01 18.41
C THR A 99 -10.73 6.49 18.11
N ASN A 100 -9.51 6.84 17.70
CA ASN A 100 -9.09 8.23 17.50
C ASN A 100 -9.08 8.68 16.03
N SER A 101 -9.12 7.75 15.08
CA SER A 101 -9.14 8.02 13.64
C SER A 101 -10.57 7.91 13.09
N THR A 102 -10.87 8.70 12.07
CA THR A 102 -12.20 8.78 11.44
C THR A 102 -12.18 8.11 10.07
N SER A 103 -13.12 7.21 9.81
CA SER A 103 -13.31 6.62 8.48
C SER A 103 -13.79 7.70 7.51
N ARG A 104 -13.09 7.86 6.38
CA ARG A 104 -13.55 8.78 5.34
C ARG A 104 -14.78 8.27 4.59
N LEU A 105 -14.96 6.96 4.53
CA LEU A 105 -16.13 6.33 3.89
C LEU A 105 -17.42 6.59 4.67
N THR A 106 -17.41 6.39 5.99
CA THR A 106 -18.64 6.49 6.82
C THR A 106 -18.76 7.80 7.58
N ARG A 107 -17.67 8.59 7.66
CA ARG A 107 -17.51 9.80 8.49
C ARG A 107 -17.67 9.55 10.00
N LYS A 108 -17.54 8.30 10.46
CA LYS A 108 -17.59 7.90 11.87
C LYS A 108 -16.21 7.52 12.38
N ALA A 109 -16.05 7.37 13.70
CA ALA A 109 -14.87 6.71 14.25
C ALA A 109 -14.70 5.33 13.60
N ILE A 110 -13.46 4.93 13.32
CA ILE A 110 -13.20 3.64 12.63
C ILE A 110 -13.73 2.47 13.46
N ALA A 111 -13.67 2.59 14.79
CA ALA A 111 -14.27 1.63 15.72
C ALA A 111 -15.78 1.40 15.50
N ASP A 112 -16.50 2.37 14.93
CA ASP A 112 -17.95 2.31 14.69
C ASP A 112 -18.31 2.22 13.18
N SER A 113 -17.31 2.00 12.33
CA SER A 113 -17.44 2.06 10.87
C SER A 113 -17.60 0.71 10.20
N PHE A 114 -18.23 -0.26 10.88
CA PHE A 114 -18.56 -1.55 10.29
C PHE A 114 -19.56 -1.40 9.14
N VAL A 115 -19.34 -2.15 8.05
CA VAL A 115 -20.26 -2.18 6.92
C VAL A 115 -21.40 -3.11 7.27
N LYS A 116 -22.65 -2.66 7.13
CA LYS A 116 -23.84 -3.49 7.35
C LYS A 116 -24.55 -3.64 6.02
N ASP A 117 -24.68 -4.87 5.54
CA ASP A 117 -25.47 -5.20 4.36
C ASP A 117 -26.54 -6.22 4.73
N GLU A 118 -27.67 -6.17 4.04
CA GLU A 118 -28.76 -7.12 4.20
C GLU A 118 -29.05 -7.76 2.84
N VAL A 119 -29.03 -9.09 2.80
CA VAL A 119 -29.43 -9.87 1.63
C VAL A 119 -30.77 -10.51 1.95
N SER A 120 -31.81 -10.11 1.22
CA SER A 120 -33.14 -10.70 1.32
C SER A 120 -33.45 -11.55 0.10
N GLY A 121 -34.19 -12.64 0.32
CA GLY A 121 -34.67 -13.52 -0.74
C GLY A 121 -35.98 -14.20 -0.35
N GLU A 122 -36.77 -14.57 -1.36
CA GLU A 122 -37.95 -15.41 -1.16
C GLU A 122 -37.58 -16.88 -1.34
N ILE A 123 -37.92 -17.70 -0.35
CA ILE A 123 -37.86 -19.15 -0.46
C ILE A 123 -39.25 -19.64 -0.91
N LEU A 124 -39.27 -20.66 -1.77
CA LEU A 124 -40.48 -21.32 -2.28
C LEU A 124 -41.49 -21.56 -1.16
N GLY A 125 -42.70 -20.99 -1.32
CA GLY A 125 -43.78 -21.05 -0.34
C GLY A 125 -44.17 -19.70 0.29
N GLY A 126 -43.63 -18.57 -0.19
CA GLY A 126 -43.99 -17.23 0.30
C GLY A 126 -43.29 -16.83 1.60
N ALA A 127 -42.23 -17.55 1.98
CA ALA A 127 -41.40 -17.21 3.14
C ALA A 127 -40.24 -16.31 2.69
N SER A 128 -40.15 -15.10 3.23
CA SER A 128 -39.00 -14.21 3.06
C SER A 128 -37.91 -14.55 4.08
N VAL A 129 -36.68 -14.71 3.63
CA VAL A 129 -35.50 -14.83 4.51
C VAL A 129 -34.60 -13.62 4.27
N SER A 130 -34.14 -12.98 5.35
CA SER A 130 -33.09 -11.96 5.28
C SER A 130 -31.89 -12.35 6.15
N PHE A 131 -30.70 -12.11 5.60
CA PHE A 131 -29.42 -12.31 6.27
C PHE A 131 -28.71 -10.96 6.37
N GLY A 132 -28.42 -10.52 7.59
CA GLY A 132 -27.59 -9.35 7.85
C GLY A 132 -26.11 -9.75 7.92
N PHE A 133 -25.26 -9.05 7.17
CA PHE A 133 -23.81 -9.17 7.21
C PHE A 133 -23.20 -7.92 7.84
N VAL A 134 -22.26 -8.11 8.77
CA VAL A 134 -21.48 -7.01 9.35
C VAL A 134 -20.01 -7.20 8.98
N GLY A 135 -19.55 -6.43 8.00
CA GLY A 135 -18.17 -6.41 7.53
C GLY A 135 -17.27 -5.46 8.35
N PRO A 136 -15.95 -5.68 8.35
CA PRO A 136 -15.01 -4.78 9.01
C PRO A 136 -15.01 -3.40 8.33
N PRO A 137 -14.47 -2.35 9.00
CA PRO A 137 -14.25 -1.05 8.37
C PRO A 137 -13.48 -1.17 7.06
N GLN A 138 -13.96 -0.47 6.04
CA GLN A 138 -13.37 -0.46 4.69
C GLN A 138 -12.63 0.85 4.44
N ILE A 139 -11.59 0.75 3.61
CA ILE A 139 -10.86 1.91 3.07
C ILE A 139 -11.40 2.15 1.67
N GLU A 140 -11.60 3.41 1.32
CA GLU A 140 -11.93 3.81 -0.06
C GLU A 140 -10.74 3.48 -1.00
N PRO A 141 -10.95 2.70 -2.08
CA PRO A 141 -9.85 2.24 -2.95
C PRO A 141 -8.99 3.39 -3.52
N GLU A 142 -9.61 4.50 -3.91
CA GLU A 142 -8.89 5.67 -4.44
C GLU A 142 -7.89 6.25 -3.44
N ARG A 143 -8.22 6.21 -2.13
CA ARG A 143 -7.31 6.67 -1.07
C ARG A 143 -6.11 5.74 -0.92
N VAL A 144 -6.32 4.43 -1.06
CA VAL A 144 -5.23 3.44 -1.07
C VAL A 144 -4.28 3.72 -2.21
N PHE A 145 -4.80 3.83 -3.44
CA PHE A 145 -3.99 4.10 -4.62
C PHE A 145 -3.26 5.44 -4.54
N LYS A 146 -3.91 6.48 -4.01
CA LYS A 146 -3.29 7.79 -3.82
C LYS A 146 -2.13 7.74 -2.83
N LEU A 147 -2.29 7.06 -1.68
CA LEU A 147 -1.19 6.93 -0.72
C LEU A 147 -0.04 6.09 -1.30
N ALA A 148 -0.37 4.98 -1.97
CA ALA A 148 0.61 4.13 -2.64
C ALA A 148 1.41 4.91 -3.69
N ALA A 149 0.73 5.71 -4.54
CA ALA A 149 1.37 6.57 -5.53
C ALA A 149 2.30 7.61 -4.89
N MET A 150 1.90 8.24 -3.79
CA MET A 150 2.76 9.19 -3.08
C MET A 150 4.00 8.51 -2.51
N GLN A 151 3.85 7.36 -1.84
CA GLN A 151 4.99 6.61 -1.32
C GLN A 151 5.93 6.16 -2.44
N LEU A 152 5.37 5.59 -3.52
CA LEU A 152 6.11 5.16 -4.70
C LEU A 152 6.88 6.33 -5.33
N GLN A 153 6.26 7.51 -5.44
CA GLN A 153 6.91 8.71 -5.96
C GLN A 153 8.10 9.12 -5.08
N ALA A 154 7.99 9.07 -3.77
CA ALA A 154 9.12 9.39 -2.89
C ALA A 154 10.27 8.37 -2.99
N PHE A 155 9.96 7.09 -3.09
CA PHE A 155 10.97 6.05 -3.29
C PHE A 155 11.63 6.14 -4.67
N TYR A 156 10.86 6.44 -5.72
CA TYR A 156 11.43 6.68 -7.06
C TYR A 156 12.30 7.94 -7.11
N TYR A 157 11.86 9.00 -6.42
CA TYR A 157 12.65 10.22 -6.27
C TYR A 157 13.99 9.93 -5.58
N LEU A 158 14.00 9.08 -4.54
CA LEU A 158 15.23 8.61 -3.89
C LEU A 158 16.15 7.85 -4.87
N ILE A 159 15.61 6.89 -5.63
CA ILE A 159 16.38 6.08 -6.61
C ILE A 159 17.05 6.98 -7.67
N THR A 160 16.36 8.04 -8.07
CA THR A 160 16.81 8.94 -9.15
C THR A 160 17.45 10.23 -8.64
N PHE A 161 17.72 10.32 -7.33
CA PHE A 161 18.20 11.55 -6.72
C PHE A 161 19.64 11.87 -7.13
N ASN A 162 19.83 13.03 -7.73
CA ASN A 162 21.13 13.61 -7.97
C ASN A 162 21.43 14.68 -6.91
N SER A 163 22.40 14.37 -6.05
CA SER A 163 22.82 15.25 -4.95
C SER A 163 23.53 16.52 -5.41
N SER A 164 24.15 16.55 -6.60
CA SER A 164 24.86 17.74 -7.09
C SER A 164 23.90 18.87 -7.46
N ILE A 165 22.67 18.52 -7.88
CA ILE A 165 21.62 19.47 -8.23
C ILE A 165 20.44 19.47 -7.26
N GLY A 166 20.45 18.57 -6.26
CA GLY A 166 19.39 18.44 -5.26
C GLY A 166 18.03 18.04 -5.84
N ARG A 167 18.01 17.21 -6.90
CA ARG A 167 16.78 16.81 -7.60
C ARG A 167 16.73 15.31 -7.88
N GLY A 168 15.58 14.71 -7.60
CA GLY A 168 15.15 13.42 -8.12
C GLY A 168 14.09 13.61 -9.20
N SER A 169 13.73 12.52 -9.88
CA SER A 169 12.77 12.53 -10.98
C SER A 169 11.35 12.21 -10.52
N ALA A 170 10.36 12.73 -11.24
CA ALA A 170 8.98 12.24 -11.18
C ALA A 170 8.92 10.82 -11.76
N ILE A 171 7.96 10.02 -11.28
CA ILE A 171 7.64 8.73 -11.90
C ILE A 171 7.36 8.97 -13.40
N PRO A 172 8.00 8.21 -14.31
CA PRO A 172 7.73 8.35 -15.74
C PRO A 172 6.35 7.76 -16.07
N GLY A 173 5.60 8.46 -16.91
CA GLY A 173 4.31 8.00 -17.41
C GLY A 173 3.26 7.86 -16.32
N GLU A 174 2.58 6.72 -16.30
CA GLU A 174 1.44 6.45 -15.41
C GLU A 174 1.75 5.33 -14.42
N ILE A 175 0.83 5.10 -13.47
CA ILE A 175 0.87 3.98 -12.53
C ILE A 175 -0.34 3.08 -12.83
N CYS A 176 -0.07 1.82 -13.16
CA CYS A 176 -1.08 0.79 -13.33
C CYS A 176 -1.14 -0.06 -12.06
N PHE A 177 -2.22 0.06 -11.29
CA PHE A 177 -2.46 -0.78 -10.12
C PHE A 177 -3.07 -2.12 -10.56
N VAL A 178 -2.32 -3.20 -10.33
CA VAL A 178 -2.72 -4.56 -10.69
C VAL A 178 -3.60 -5.17 -9.60
N GLY A 179 -3.28 -4.93 -8.34
CA GLY A 179 -3.97 -5.57 -7.23
C GLY A 179 -3.80 -4.84 -5.91
N GLU A 180 -4.88 -4.82 -5.15
CA GLU A 180 -4.94 -4.43 -3.76
C GLU A 180 -5.58 -5.56 -2.98
N VAL A 181 -4.82 -6.22 -2.10
CA VAL A 181 -5.25 -7.46 -1.46
C VAL A 181 -4.97 -7.46 0.03
N ASP A 182 -5.90 -8.03 0.79
CA ASP A 182 -5.70 -8.30 2.20
C ASP A 182 -4.95 -9.60 2.44
N PHE A 183 -4.42 -9.77 3.65
CA PHE A 183 -3.60 -10.93 4.07
C PHE A 183 -4.23 -12.29 3.75
N ALA A 184 -5.54 -12.42 3.93
CA ALA A 184 -6.25 -13.67 3.69
C ALA A 184 -6.21 -14.11 2.21
N ASP A 185 -5.85 -13.19 1.31
CA ASP A 185 -5.91 -13.39 -0.13
C ASP A 185 -4.58 -13.17 -0.86
N TRP A 186 -3.47 -13.14 -0.12
CA TRP A 186 -2.13 -12.98 -0.70
C TRP A 186 -1.74 -14.09 -1.68
N GLY A 187 -2.35 -15.27 -1.57
CA GLY A 187 -2.12 -16.43 -2.44
C GLY A 187 -3.00 -16.46 -3.69
N ASN A 188 -3.80 -15.44 -3.95
CA ASN A 188 -4.62 -15.44 -5.16
C ASN A 188 -3.74 -15.48 -6.42
N ARG A 189 -4.32 -16.03 -7.50
CA ARG A 189 -3.58 -16.28 -8.73
C ARG A 189 -3.01 -15.02 -9.40
N THR A 190 -3.66 -13.87 -9.27
CA THR A 190 -3.17 -12.60 -9.84
C THR A 190 -1.88 -12.18 -9.15
N ILE A 191 -1.85 -12.23 -7.82
CA ILE A 191 -0.69 -11.82 -7.01
C ILE A 191 0.47 -12.80 -7.18
N ARG A 192 0.18 -14.11 -7.22
CA ARG A 192 1.21 -15.13 -7.50
C ARG A 192 1.82 -14.96 -8.89
N ALA A 193 1.00 -14.80 -9.92
CA ALA A 193 1.49 -14.57 -11.28
C ALA A 193 2.29 -13.27 -11.40
N PHE A 194 1.86 -12.19 -10.74
CA PHE A 194 2.63 -10.94 -10.67
C PHE A 194 4.00 -11.16 -10.03
N ALA A 195 4.06 -11.87 -8.91
CA ALA A 195 5.32 -12.20 -8.23
C ALA A 195 6.23 -13.04 -9.15
N ASP A 196 5.70 -14.09 -9.78
CA ASP A 196 6.46 -14.95 -10.69
C ASP A 196 7.07 -14.20 -11.89
N ILE A 197 6.26 -13.33 -12.54
CA ILE A 197 6.71 -12.57 -13.73
C ILE A 197 7.77 -11.54 -13.37
N THR A 198 7.64 -10.90 -12.20
CA THR A 198 8.52 -9.80 -11.80
C THR A 198 9.72 -10.27 -10.99
N ARG A 199 9.70 -11.47 -10.42
CA ARG A 199 10.83 -12.06 -9.69
C ARG A 199 12.18 -11.97 -10.42
N PRO A 200 12.29 -12.35 -11.71
CA PRO A 200 13.57 -12.29 -12.43
C PRO A 200 14.02 -10.87 -12.81
N TRP A 201 13.22 -9.84 -12.53
CA TRP A 201 13.56 -8.46 -12.88
C TRP A 201 14.61 -7.90 -11.93
N SER A 202 15.50 -7.04 -12.43
CA SER A 202 16.55 -6.43 -11.63
C SER A 202 15.98 -5.54 -10.52
N THR A 203 16.37 -5.81 -9.27
CA THR A 203 15.95 -5.02 -8.12
C THR A 203 16.54 -3.61 -8.18
N CYS A 204 15.66 -2.60 -8.23
CA CYS A 204 16.04 -1.18 -8.19
C CYS A 204 16.05 -0.61 -6.77
N LEU A 205 15.21 -1.14 -5.89
CA LEU A 205 15.09 -0.77 -4.49
C LEU A 205 14.36 -1.91 -3.77
N HIS A 206 14.81 -2.24 -2.58
CA HIS A 206 14.03 -3.04 -1.66
C HIS A 206 14.21 -2.53 -0.23
N GLY A 207 13.23 -2.81 0.64
CA GLY A 207 13.30 -2.39 2.02
C GLY A 207 12.29 -3.12 2.90
N TYR A 208 12.79 -3.68 3.99
CA TYR A 208 11.99 -4.25 5.08
C TYR A 208 12.04 -3.30 6.26
N GLY A 209 11.05 -2.43 6.35
CA GLY A 209 10.97 -1.38 7.36
C GLY A 209 10.06 -1.77 8.50
N ALA A 210 10.19 -1.03 9.60
CA ALA A 210 9.26 -1.10 10.71
C ALA A 210 9.06 -2.54 11.26
N GLN A 211 10.12 -3.34 11.45
CA GLN A 211 10.00 -4.76 11.87
C GLN A 211 9.04 -5.59 11.00
N GLY A 212 9.01 -5.29 9.70
CA GLY A 212 8.15 -5.92 8.70
C GLY A 212 6.73 -5.36 8.62
N PHE A 213 6.39 -4.30 9.36
CA PHE A 213 5.11 -3.58 9.18
C PHE A 213 5.11 -2.68 7.94
N PHE A 214 6.25 -2.52 7.27
CA PHE A 214 6.30 -1.91 5.96
C PHE A 214 7.29 -2.68 5.08
N ARG A 215 6.88 -3.06 3.87
CA ARG A 215 7.80 -3.60 2.86
C ARG A 215 7.64 -2.83 1.56
N ILE A 216 8.74 -2.65 0.86
CA ILE A 216 8.73 -2.16 -0.51
C ILE A 216 9.74 -2.94 -1.34
N ILE A 217 9.36 -3.20 -2.59
CA ILE A 217 10.29 -3.58 -3.63
C ILE A 217 9.92 -2.86 -4.93
N ILE A 218 10.92 -2.38 -5.65
CA ILE A 218 10.79 -1.82 -7.00
C ILE A 218 11.77 -2.59 -7.87
N ARG A 219 11.29 -3.16 -8.97
CA ARG A 219 12.10 -3.92 -9.93
C ARG A 219 11.98 -3.32 -11.31
N ARG A 220 12.98 -3.53 -12.16
CA ARG A 220 13.03 -3.09 -13.55
C ARG A 220 13.32 -4.30 -14.44
N GLN A 221 12.53 -4.47 -15.49
CA GLN A 221 12.59 -5.65 -16.36
C GLN A 221 13.98 -5.85 -16.98
N GLU A 222 14.55 -4.78 -17.56
CA GLU A 222 15.88 -4.75 -18.17
C GLU A 222 16.52 -3.38 -17.94
N ASN A 223 17.84 -3.22 -18.11
CA ASN A 223 18.53 -1.99 -17.73
C ASN A 223 17.98 -0.71 -18.40
N ASP A 224 17.52 -0.82 -19.65
CA ASP A 224 16.96 0.31 -20.41
C ASP A 224 15.43 0.25 -20.55
N SER A 225 14.79 -0.63 -19.78
CA SER A 225 13.34 -0.77 -19.83
C SER A 225 12.63 0.45 -19.26
N ALA A 226 11.60 0.90 -19.99
CA ALA A 226 10.73 2.00 -19.58
C ALA A 226 9.67 1.57 -18.54
N ILE A 227 9.58 0.27 -18.21
CA ILE A 227 8.62 -0.26 -17.23
C ILE A 227 9.32 -0.75 -15.96
N ARG A 228 8.67 -0.48 -14.82
CA ARG A 228 9.06 -0.99 -13.50
C ARG A 228 7.86 -1.62 -12.82
N ALA A 229 8.13 -2.68 -12.06
CA ALA A 229 7.17 -3.30 -11.17
C ALA A 229 7.39 -2.77 -9.75
N PHE A 230 6.32 -2.66 -8.97
CA PHE A 230 6.41 -2.36 -7.55
C PHE A 230 5.50 -3.26 -6.73
N ALA A 231 5.90 -3.50 -5.48
CA ALA A 231 5.03 -4.03 -4.45
C ALA A 231 5.25 -3.26 -3.15
N LEU A 232 4.14 -2.90 -2.50
CA LEU A 232 4.09 -2.33 -1.16
C LEU A 232 3.37 -3.30 -0.24
N GLU A 233 3.85 -3.45 0.98
CA GLU A 233 3.12 -4.11 2.05
C GLU A 233 2.94 -3.15 3.21
N TRP A 234 1.69 -2.97 3.64
CA TRP A 234 1.32 -2.14 4.76
C TRP A 234 0.84 -3.00 5.92
N ASN A 235 1.46 -2.77 7.08
CA ASN A 235 1.10 -3.30 8.37
C ASN A 235 0.91 -4.82 8.42
N LYS A 236 1.60 -5.59 7.56
CA LYS A 236 1.44 -7.05 7.42
C LYS A 236 0.02 -7.51 7.09
N SER A 237 -0.83 -6.62 6.58
CA SER A 237 -2.23 -6.93 6.30
C SER A 237 -2.68 -6.59 4.90
N ARG A 238 -2.00 -5.66 4.22
CA ARG A 238 -2.40 -5.20 2.90
C ARG A 238 -1.23 -5.14 1.95
N ARG A 239 -1.42 -5.61 0.72
CA ARG A 239 -0.46 -5.46 -0.37
C ARG A 239 -1.06 -4.66 -1.49
N ILE A 240 -0.23 -3.83 -2.09
CA ILE A 240 -0.54 -3.08 -3.30
C ILE A 240 0.57 -3.39 -4.30
N VAL A 241 0.19 -3.91 -5.46
CA VAL A 241 1.13 -4.29 -6.53
C VAL A 241 0.73 -3.65 -7.84
N GLY A 242 1.73 -3.42 -8.70
CA GLY A 242 1.47 -2.84 -10.01
C GLY A 242 2.72 -2.51 -10.78
N PHE A 243 2.52 -1.74 -11.84
CA PHE A 243 3.56 -1.24 -12.72
C PHE A 243 3.55 0.28 -12.80
N PHE A 244 4.68 0.87 -13.19
CA PHE A 244 4.74 2.27 -13.60
C PHE A 244 5.73 2.44 -14.76
N GLY A 245 5.48 3.40 -15.65
CA GLY A 245 6.29 3.62 -16.84
C GLY A 245 5.49 3.88 -18.11
N ALA A 246 5.96 3.34 -19.24
CA ALA A 246 5.28 3.45 -20.54
C ALA A 246 3.92 2.70 -20.54
N PRO A 247 2.79 3.37 -20.83
CA PRO A 247 1.44 2.79 -20.75
C PRO A 247 1.28 1.48 -21.54
N GLU A 248 1.77 1.43 -22.78
CA GLU A 248 1.58 0.28 -23.66
C GLU A 248 2.26 -0.98 -23.12
N LEU A 249 3.42 -0.83 -22.48
CA LEU A 249 4.13 -1.94 -21.86
C LEU A 249 3.44 -2.37 -20.56
N MET A 250 2.88 -1.43 -19.79
CA MET A 250 2.16 -1.75 -18.56
C MET A 250 0.87 -2.50 -18.84
N ASP A 251 0.11 -2.06 -19.84
CA ASP A 251 -1.14 -2.71 -20.24
C ASP A 251 -0.86 -4.13 -20.72
N ALA A 252 0.16 -4.33 -21.56
CA ALA A 252 0.55 -5.66 -22.01
C ALA A 252 0.93 -6.60 -20.85
N GLN A 253 1.63 -6.11 -19.83
CA GLN A 253 1.94 -6.91 -18.64
C GLN A 253 0.70 -7.19 -17.79
N ALA A 254 -0.14 -6.19 -17.55
CA ALA A 254 -1.33 -6.31 -16.73
C ALA A 254 -2.39 -7.23 -17.36
N GLU A 255 -2.58 -7.17 -18.68
CA GLU A 255 -3.49 -8.04 -19.44
C GLU A 255 -3.06 -9.51 -19.43
N GLY A 256 -1.75 -9.77 -19.36
CA GLY A 256 -1.20 -11.12 -19.26
C GLY A 256 -1.46 -11.80 -17.91
N LEU A 257 -1.92 -11.05 -16.89
CA LEU A 257 -2.19 -11.61 -15.57
C LEU A 257 -3.54 -12.32 -15.53
N PRO A 258 -3.63 -13.45 -14.79
CA PRO A 258 -4.90 -14.13 -14.62
C PRO A 258 -5.87 -13.23 -13.85
N LYS A 259 -7.08 -13.07 -14.37
CA LYS A 259 -8.15 -12.27 -13.74
C LYS A 259 -8.68 -12.99 -12.51
N LEU A 260 -9.22 -12.29 -11.51
CA LEU A 260 -9.88 -12.99 -10.39
C LEU A 260 -11.19 -13.66 -10.84
N GLU A 261 -11.40 -14.89 -10.41
CA GLU A 261 -12.65 -15.61 -10.60
C GLU A 261 -13.63 -15.27 -9.49
N TRP A 262 -14.89 -15.06 -9.86
CA TRP A 262 -15.98 -14.78 -8.92
C TRP A 262 -17.09 -15.79 -9.15
N GLU A 263 -17.61 -16.32 -8.06
CA GLU A 263 -18.76 -17.20 -8.03
C GLU A 263 -20.04 -16.39 -7.90
N ASN A 264 -21.12 -16.87 -8.52
CA ASN A 264 -22.44 -16.26 -8.41
C ASN A 264 -23.18 -16.90 -7.23
N ALA A 265 -23.60 -16.09 -6.26
CA ALA A 265 -24.43 -16.52 -5.13
C ALA A 265 -25.92 -16.13 -5.29
N GLY A 266 -26.31 -15.62 -6.45
CA GLY A 266 -27.68 -15.21 -6.76
C GLY A 266 -27.72 -13.95 -7.64
N PRO A 267 -28.91 -13.43 -7.96
CA PRO A 267 -29.07 -12.21 -8.75
C PRO A 267 -28.35 -11.02 -8.10
N GLY A 268 -27.34 -10.47 -8.78
CA GLY A 268 -26.58 -9.31 -8.31
C GLY A 268 -25.55 -9.60 -7.20
N LEU A 269 -25.47 -10.83 -6.70
CA LEU A 269 -24.52 -11.21 -5.64
C LEU A 269 -23.41 -12.09 -6.21
N ARG A 270 -22.17 -11.59 -6.10
CA ARG A 270 -20.96 -12.32 -6.44
C ARG A 270 -20.04 -12.36 -5.23
N PHE A 271 -19.37 -13.48 -5.06
CA PHE A 271 -18.35 -13.65 -4.03
C PHE A 271 -17.14 -14.34 -4.61
N ARG A 272 -16.04 -14.32 -3.87
CA ARG A 272 -14.83 -15.04 -4.20
C ARG A 272 -14.25 -15.60 -2.91
N VAL A 273 -13.72 -16.81 -2.99
CA VAL A 273 -12.97 -17.41 -1.89
C VAL A 273 -11.57 -16.81 -1.86
N GLU A 274 -11.21 -16.24 -0.71
CA GLU A 274 -9.86 -15.74 -0.48
C GLU A 274 -8.86 -16.90 -0.43
N THR A 275 -7.70 -16.72 -1.06
CA THR A 275 -6.66 -17.76 -1.12
C THR A 275 -5.45 -17.33 -0.27
N PRO A 276 -5.21 -17.96 0.90
CA PRO A 276 -4.03 -17.65 1.71
C PRO A 276 -2.76 -18.19 1.05
N ILE A 277 -1.60 -17.68 1.49
CA ILE A 277 -0.28 -18.21 1.12
C ILE A 277 0.54 -18.45 2.39
N SER A 278 1.41 -19.46 2.37
CA SER A 278 2.39 -19.69 3.43
C SER A 278 3.50 -18.64 3.37
N GLU A 279 4.31 -18.50 4.43
CA GLU A 279 5.45 -17.58 4.38
C GLU A 279 6.57 -18.12 3.48
N GLU A 280 6.67 -19.44 3.36
CA GLU A 280 7.67 -20.14 2.55
C GLU A 280 7.39 -20.02 1.04
N ASP A 281 6.12 -19.97 0.65
CA ASP A 281 5.70 -19.83 -0.76
C ASP A 281 5.64 -18.36 -1.22
N ASP A 282 5.83 -17.41 -0.31
CA ASP A 282 5.63 -15.98 -0.54
C ASP A 282 6.88 -15.28 -1.08
N ILE A 283 7.05 -15.38 -2.39
CA ILE A 283 8.23 -14.86 -3.11
C ILE A 283 8.13 -13.38 -3.53
N LEU A 284 7.03 -12.68 -3.21
CA LEU A 284 6.74 -11.34 -3.77
C LEU A 284 7.87 -10.33 -3.46
N PHE A 285 8.41 -10.42 -2.25
CA PHE A 285 9.48 -9.53 -1.78
C PHE A 285 10.88 -10.14 -1.90
N ASP A 286 11.06 -11.33 -2.47
CA ASP A 286 12.38 -11.94 -2.65
C ASP A 286 13.29 -11.04 -3.50
N PHE A 287 14.54 -10.87 -3.10
CA PHE A 287 15.53 -10.09 -3.82
C PHE A 287 16.86 -10.85 -3.87
N ASP A 288 17.59 -10.69 -4.97
CA ASP A 288 18.94 -11.23 -5.17
C ASP A 288 20.00 -10.39 -4.44
#